data_AF-A0A356GN20-F1
#
_entry.id   AF-A0A356GN20-F1
#
_cell.length_a   1.000
_cell.length_b   1.000
_cell.length_c   1.000
_cell.angle_alpha   90.00
_cell.angle_beta   90.00
_cell.angle_gamma   90.00
#
_symmetry.space_group_name_H-M   'P 1'
#
loop_
_entity.id
_entity.type
_entity.pdbx_description
1 polymer ?
#
loop_
_entity_poly.entity_id
_entity_poly.type
_entity_poly.pdbx_seq_one_letter_code
_entity_poly.pdbx_strand_id
1 'polypeptide(L)'
;MAMEGDVPIQREYRVGVRSRSVIHGEVMHFLRNPERFHLRPGFLDFSIPDDLLSTTDPWPVVGRVSSLIPAFYDRELRKTMLG
;
A
#
# COMPACT_ATOMS: atom_id res chain seq x y z
N MET A 1 -3.86 1.58 16.08
CA MET A 1 -3.30 2.92 16.38
C MET A 1 -2.21 2.69 17.39
N ALA A 2 -0.96 3.05 17.09
CA ALA A 2 0.11 2.97 18.08
C ALA A 2 -0.22 3.94 19.22
N MET A 3 -0.33 3.40 20.44
CA MET A 3 -0.46 4.20 21.65
C MET A 3 0.93 4.67 22.08
N GLU A 4 0.96 5.70 22.92
CA GLU A 4 2.20 6.30 23.41
C GLU A 4 3.05 5.23 24.13
N GLY A 5 4.21 4.88 23.54
CA GLY A 5 5.12 3.85 24.05
C GLY A 5 5.21 2.55 23.24
N ASP A 6 4.32 2.30 22.27
CA ASP A 6 4.28 1.03 21.51
C ASP A 6 5.42 0.87 20.49
N VAL A 7 6.03 1.97 20.06
CA VAL A 7 7.08 1.96 19.04
C VAL A 7 8.26 2.80 19.54
N PRO A 8 9.49 2.26 19.54
CA PRO A 8 10.66 3.03 19.93
C PRO A 8 10.82 4.23 19.00
N ILE A 9 11.00 5.41 19.59
CA ILE A 9 11.19 6.66 18.86
C ILE A 9 12.46 6.54 18.01
N GLN A 10 12.30 6.41 16.70
CA GLN A 10 13.42 6.54 15.77
C GLN A 10 13.78 8.02 15.63
N ARG A 11 14.89 8.42 16.28
CA ARG A 11 15.43 9.79 16.16
C ARG A 11 16.33 9.98 14.95
N GLU A 12 16.78 8.89 14.34
CA GLU A 12 17.72 8.90 13.22
C GLU A 12 17.07 8.26 11.99
N TYR A 13 17.12 8.99 10.87
CA TYR A 13 16.64 8.48 9.60
C TYR A 13 17.66 7.52 9.00
N ARG A 14 17.26 6.26 8.78
CA ARG A 14 18.12 5.24 8.16
C ARG A 14 18.11 5.40 6.64
N VAL A 15 19.18 5.98 6.10
CA VAL A 15 19.44 6.02 4.65
C VAL A 15 19.80 4.64 4.11
N GLY A 16 19.39 4.36 2.87
CA GLY A 16 19.65 3.08 2.19
C GLY A 16 18.61 1.99 2.47
N VAL A 17 17.62 2.24 3.32
CA VAL A 17 16.47 1.34 3.50
C VAL A 17 15.57 1.46 2.27
N ARG A 18 15.32 0.32 1.60
CA ARG A 18 14.36 0.23 0.52
C ARG A 18 12.99 -0.08 1.11
N SER A 19 11.99 0.67 0.70
CA SER A 19 10.60 0.36 1.01
C SER A 19 9.75 0.40 -0.27
N ARG A 20 8.71 -0.43 -0.28
CA ARG A 20 7.74 -0.54 -1.38
C ARG A 20 6.36 -0.07 -0.92
N SER A 21 5.55 0.32 -1.89
CA SER A 21 4.13 0.59 -1.70
C SER A 21 3.35 -0.18 -2.76
N VAL A 22 3.05 -1.44 -2.46
CA VAL A 22 2.40 -2.38 -3.37
C VAL A 22 1.03 -1.87 -3.80
N ILE A 23 0.18 -1.49 -2.83
CA ILE A 23 -1.23 -1.14 -3.10
C ILE A 23 -1.36 0.09 -4.00
N HIS A 24 -0.52 1.12 -3.79
CA HIS A 24 -0.64 2.37 -4.53
C HIS A 24 0.27 2.39 -5.75
N GLY A 25 1.57 2.26 -5.56
CA GLY A 25 2.54 2.45 -6.64
C GLY A 25 2.57 1.24 -7.56
N GLU A 26 2.78 0.06 -7.00
CA GLU A 26 3.14 -1.10 -7.82
C GLU A 26 1.96 -1.74 -8.52
N VAL A 27 0.77 -1.78 -7.90
CA VAL A 27 -0.44 -2.27 -8.58
C VAL A 27 -0.73 -1.40 -9.81
N MET A 28 -0.67 -0.07 -9.68
CA MET A 28 -0.87 0.83 -10.82
C MET A 28 0.22 0.64 -11.88
N HIS A 29 1.48 0.50 -11.46
CA HIS A 29 2.58 0.27 -12.37
C HIS A 29 2.45 -1.06 -13.12
N PHE A 30 2.09 -2.14 -12.41
CA PHE A 30 1.89 -3.48 -12.95
C PHE A 30 0.72 -3.52 -13.95
N LEU A 31 -0.39 -2.82 -13.64
CA LEU A 31 -1.55 -2.76 -14.55
C LEU A 31 -1.26 -1.97 -15.82
N ARG A 32 -0.42 -0.93 -15.75
CA ARG A 32 -0.10 -0.06 -16.89
C ARG A 32 1.05 -0.58 -17.75
N ASN A 33 1.93 -1.42 -17.21
CA ASN A 33 3.12 -1.88 -17.92
C ASN A 33 2.79 -3.10 -18.81
N PRO A 34 3.00 -3.07 -20.14
CA PRO A 34 2.79 -4.23 -21.01
C PRO A 34 3.73 -5.39 -20.67
N GLU A 35 4.94 -5.09 -20.17
CA GLU A 35 5.96 -6.07 -19.76
C GLU A 35 5.90 -6.38 -18.25
N ARG A 36 4.69 -6.41 -17.67
CA ARG A 36 4.45 -6.53 -16.21
C ARG A 36 5.12 -7.72 -15.51
N PHE A 37 5.36 -8.81 -16.22
CA PHE A 37 6.01 -10.00 -15.65
C PHE A 37 7.54 -9.93 -15.66
N HIS A 38 8.13 -8.93 -16.32
CA HIS A 38 9.58 -8.71 -16.40
C HIS A 38 10.08 -7.58 -15.49
N LEU A 39 9.22 -7.08 -14.59
CA LEU A 39 9.58 -6.05 -13.62
C LEU A 39 10.70 -6.52 -12.67
N ARG A 40 11.63 -5.62 -12.35
CA ARG A 40 12.72 -5.82 -11.38
C ARG A 40 12.70 -4.69 -10.34
N PRO A 41 12.46 -4.96 -9.05
CA PRO A 41 12.05 -6.25 -8.47
C PRO A 41 10.69 -6.71 -8.99
N GLY A 42 10.43 -8.03 -8.94
CA GLY A 42 9.15 -8.58 -9.37
C GLY A 42 7.99 -8.10 -8.49
N PHE A 43 6.77 -8.10 -9.02
CA PHE A 43 5.58 -7.64 -8.27
C PHE A 43 5.33 -8.47 -6.99
N LEU A 44 5.62 -9.77 -7.01
CA LEU A 44 5.48 -10.68 -5.86
C LEU A 44 6.80 -10.89 -5.11
N ASP A 45 7.78 -9.99 -5.27
CA ASP A 45 9.03 -10.05 -4.52
C ASP A 45 8.85 -9.45 -3.12
N PHE A 46 8.52 -10.32 -2.16
CA PHE A 46 8.33 -9.95 -0.75
C PHE A 46 9.65 -9.79 0.02
N SER A 47 10.81 -9.81 -0.64
CA SER A 47 12.11 -9.62 0.02
C SER A 47 12.34 -8.18 0.51
N ILE A 48 11.63 -7.21 -0.07
CA ILE A 48 11.71 -5.81 0.30
C ILE A 48 10.50 -5.48 1.19
N PRO A 49 10.71 -4.88 2.37
CA PRO A 49 9.60 -4.52 3.26
C PRO A 49 8.67 -3.49 2.59
N ASP A 50 7.37 -3.65 2.82
CA ASP A 50 6.35 -2.73 2.35
C ASP A 50 5.90 -1.81 3.50
N ASP A 51 5.78 -0.52 3.24
CA ASP A 51 5.40 0.47 4.26
C ASP A 51 3.91 0.40 4.64
N LEU A 52 3.07 -0.22 3.80
CA LEU A 52 1.62 -0.24 3.97
C LEU A 52 1.07 -1.64 4.26
N LEU A 53 1.63 -2.66 3.61
CA LEU A 53 1.37 -4.08 3.87
C LEU A 53 2.28 -4.56 5.00
N SER A 54 1.86 -4.27 6.23
CA SER A 54 2.51 -4.82 7.42
C SER A 54 1.82 -6.10 7.87
N THR A 55 2.58 -7.18 8.07
CA THR A 55 2.05 -8.42 8.67
C THR A 55 1.75 -8.24 10.16
N THR A 56 2.44 -7.31 10.84
CA THR A 56 2.23 -6.99 12.25
C THR A 56 1.08 -6.02 12.49
N ASP A 57 0.77 -5.13 11.54
CA ASP A 57 -0.39 -4.25 11.62
C ASP A 57 -1.18 -4.25 10.31
N PRO A 58 -2.18 -5.14 10.16
CA PRO A 58 -3.00 -5.19 8.95
C PRO A 58 -4.09 -4.10 8.92
N TRP A 59 -4.30 -3.34 10.00
CA TRP A 59 -5.39 -2.36 10.07
C TRP A 59 -5.32 -1.24 9.02
N PRO A 60 -4.14 -0.69 8.66
CA PRO A 60 -4.03 0.28 7.57
C PRO A 60 -4.53 -0.28 6.23
N VAL A 61 -4.24 -1.57 5.95
CA VAL A 61 -4.68 -2.26 4.74
C VAL A 61 -6.20 -2.41 4.74
N VAL A 62 -6.77 -2.88 5.86
CA VAL A 62 -8.22 -3.06 6.02
C VAL A 62 -8.95 -1.74 5.87
N GLY A 63 -8.48 -0.67 6.52
CA GLY A 63 -9.05 0.68 6.39
C GLY A 63 -8.99 1.22 4.97
N ARG A 64 -7.92 0.89 4.23
CA ARG A 64 -7.81 1.26 2.81
C ARG A 64 -8.78 0.48 1.93
N VAL A 65 -8.88 -0.82 2.09
CA VAL A 65 -9.85 -1.63 1.32
C VAL A 65 -11.28 -1.24 1.66
N SER A 66 -11.59 -0.97 2.94
CA SER A 66 -12.92 -0.57 3.36
C SER A 66 -13.33 0.80 2.83
N SER A 67 -12.38 1.70 2.54
CA SER A 67 -12.66 2.98 1.89
C SER A 67 -13.27 2.86 0.48
N LEU A 68 -13.17 1.68 -0.15
CA LEU A 68 -13.82 1.38 -1.42
C LEU A 68 -15.28 0.93 -1.26
N ILE A 69 -15.69 0.50 -0.06
CA ILE A 69 -17.06 0.02 0.20
C ILE A 69 -18.11 1.11 -0.12
N PRO A 70 -17.96 2.37 0.33
CA PRO A 70 -18.92 3.43 -0.01
C PRO A 70 -19.09 3.65 -1.51
N ALA A 71 -18.05 3.42 -2.32
CA ALA A 71 -18.14 3.55 -3.78
C ALA A 71 -19.09 2.53 -4.43
N PHE A 72 -19.42 1.42 -3.75
CA PHE A 72 -20.41 0.45 -4.23
C PHE A 72 -21.85 0.84 -3.88
N TYR A 73 -22.06 1.56 -2.78
CA TYR A 73 -23.39 1.95 -2.29
C TYR A 73 -23.84 3.32 -2.80
N ASP A 74 -22.91 4.28 -2.90
CA ASP A 74 -23.20 5.63 -3.35
C ASP A 74 -22.87 5.80 -4.84
N ARG A 75 -23.92 5.97 -5.65
CA ARG A 75 -23.81 6.11 -7.10
C ARG A 75 -23.13 7.41 -7.53
N GLU A 76 -23.24 8.48 -6.75
CA GLU A 76 -22.58 9.76 -7.00
C GLU A 76 -21.09 9.68 -6.65
N LEU A 77 -20.77 9.05 -5.50
CA LEU A 77 -19.38 8.78 -5.12
C LEU A 77 -18.68 7.88 -6.15
N ARG A 78 -19.40 6.87 -6.66
CA ARG A 78 -18.89 5.96 -7.70
C ARG A 78 -18.51 6.67 -8.98
N LYS A 79 -19.37 7.57 -9.49
CA LYS A 79 -19.06 8.38 -10.67
C LYS A 79 -17.82 9.25 -10.44
N THR A 80 -17.69 9.84 -9.26
CA THR A 80 -16.55 10.69 -8.92
C THR A 80 -15.24 9.89 -8.82
N MET A 81 -15.28 8.67 -8.30
CA MET A 81 -14.08 7.84 -8.12
C MET A 81 -13.66 7.05 -9.37
N LEU A 82 -14.60 6.61 -10.20
CA LEU A 82 -14.33 5.65 -11.29
C LEU A 82 -14.58 6.21 -12.70
N GLY A 83 -15.17 7.41 -12.83
CA GLY A 83 -15.52 8.02 -14.12
C GLY A 83 -16.96 7.75 -14.53
#